data_AF-A0AAU3M4C2-F1
#
_entry.id   AF-A0AAU3M4C2-F1
#
_cell.length_a   1.000
_cell.length_b   1.000
_cell.length_c   1.000
_cell.angle_alpha   90.00
_cell.angle_beta   90.00
_cell.angle_gamma   90.00
#
_symmetry.space_group_name_H-M   'P 1'
#
loop_
_entity.id
_entity.type
_entity.pdbx_description
1 polymer ?
#
loop_
_entity_poly.entity_id
_entity_poly.type
_entity_poly.pdbx_seq_one_letter_code
_entity_poly.pdbx_strand_id
1 'polypeptide(L)' 'MAGIRDVVVHGGAEPGTVIAEHVVEMESAGGGRARIPGLLIIDVRDGLITRVRDCMDGLGVARAAGR' A
#
# COMPACT_ATOMS: atom_id res chain seq x y z
N MET A 1 11.89 -10.32 5.96
CA MET A 1 10.91 -9.73 6.90
C MET A 1 10.11 -8.70 6.12
N ALA A 2 8.78 -8.76 6.15
CA ALA A 2 7.96 -7.81 5.42
C ALA A 2 7.90 -6.46 6.16
N GLY A 3 7.86 -5.35 5.41
CA GLY A 3 7.83 -4.01 5.98
C GLY A 3 7.25 -2.97 5.02
N ILE A 4 6.80 -1.85 5.57
CA ILE A 4 6.33 -0.70 4.81
C ILE A 4 7.40 0.40 4.93
N ARG A 5 7.76 0.98 3.79
CA ARG A 5 8.83 2.00 3.65
C ARG A 5 8.33 3.17 2.82
N ASP A 6 9.10 4.26 2.87
CA ASP A 6 8.94 5.42 2.01
C ASP A 6 7.50 5.97 2.02
N VAL A 7 6.93 6.07 3.22
CA VAL A 7 5.52 6.45 3.42
C VAL A 7 5.35 7.96 3.27
N VAL A 8 4.44 8.37 2.39
CA VAL A 8 3.99 9.76 2.26
C VAL A 8 2.48 9.79 2.42
N VAL A 9 1.97 10.74 3.21
CA VAL A 9 0.55 10.85 3.52
C VAL A 9 -0.01 12.16 2.98
N HIS A 10 -1.13 12.07 2.28
CA HIS A 10 -1.86 13.17 1.68
C HIS A 10 -3.30 13.19 2.20
N GLY A 11 -3.85 14.39 2.40
CA GLY A 11 -5.29 14.57 2.52
C GLY A 11 -5.93 14.50 1.13
N GLY A 12 -7.08 13.83 1.03
CA GLY A 12 -7.93 13.87 -0.16
C GLY A 12 -8.74 15.17 -0.23
N ALA A 13 -9.41 15.39 -1.36
CA ALA A 13 -10.28 16.56 -1.54
C ALA A 13 -11.51 16.52 -0.62
N GLU A 14 -12.07 15.32 -0.39
CA GLU A 14 -13.18 15.12 0.54
C GLU A 14 -12.67 14.99 1.99
N PRO A 15 -13.26 15.71 2.96
CA PRO A 15 -12.89 15.59 4.37
C PRO A 15 -12.97 14.14 4.85
N GLY A 16 -11.93 13.70 5.56
CA GLY A 16 -11.83 12.33 6.05
C GLY A 16 -11.21 11.34 5.04
N THR A 17 -10.92 11.75 3.81
CA THR A 17 -10.12 10.93 2.88
C THR A 17 -8.63 11.12 3.14
N VAL A 18 -7.91 10.02 3.34
CA VAL A 18 -6.45 9.98 3.48
C VAL A 18 -5.89 9.07 2.40
N ILE A 19 -4.85 9.53 1.70
CA ILE A 19 -4.13 8.74 0.70
C ILE A 19 -2.70 8.55 1.22
N ALA A 20 -2.27 7.31 1.39
CA ALA A 20 -0.91 6.97 1.79
C ALA A 20 -0.17 6.27 0.64
N GLU A 21 0.84 6.95 0.09
CA GLU A 21 1.81 6.33 -0.81
C GLU A 21 2.83 5.56 0.02
N HIS A 22 3.20 4.36 -0.42
CA HIS A 22 4.17 3.54 0.29
C HIS A 22 4.86 2.52 -0.61
N VAL A 23 5.94 1.94 -0.11
CA VAL A 23 6.61 0.77 -0.70
C VAL A 23 6.53 -0.39 0.28
N VAL A 24 5.94 -1.50 -0.17
CA VAL A 24 5.99 -2.78 0.54
C VAL A 24 7.28 -3.50 0.19
N GLU A 25 8.09 -3.81 1.20
CA GLU A 25 9.22 -4.71 1.08
C GLU A 25 8.81 -6.09 1.60
N MET A 26 9.03 -7.15 0.81
CA MET A 26 8.74 -8.52 1.23
C MET A 26 9.71 -9.51 0.59
N GLU A 27 9.77 -10.74 1.11
CA GLU A 27 10.49 -11.82 0.43
C GLU A 27 9.68 -12.29 -0.79
N SER A 28 10.35 -12.49 -1.93
CA SER A 28 9.73 -13.02 -3.15
C SER A 28 9.74 -14.56 -3.14
N ALA A 29 8.73 -15.16 -3.75
CA ALA A 29 8.64 -16.61 -3.97
C ALA A 29 9.83 -17.17 -4.78
N GLY A 30 10.46 -16.36 -5.65
CA GLY A 30 11.66 -16.73 -6.41
C GLY A 30 12.97 -16.59 -5.63
N GLY A 31 12.90 -16.22 -4.34
CA GLY A 31 14.05 -15.83 -3.54
C GLY A 31 14.43 -14.36 -3.71
N GLY A 32 15.07 -13.80 -2.67
CA GLY A 32 15.39 -12.39 -2.61
C GLY A 32 14.21 -11.51 -2.18
N ARG A 33 14.38 -10.19 -2.26
CA ARG A 33 13.40 -9.20 -1.82
C ARG A 33 12.70 -8.52 -2.98
N ALA A 34 11.38 -8.38 -2.87
CA ALA A 34 10.56 -7.53 -3.72
C ALA A 34 10.31 -6.19 -3.04
N ARG A 35 10.28 -5.12 -3.83
CA ARG A 35 9.82 -3.77 -3.45
C ARG A 35 8.63 -3.44 -4.34
N ILE A 36 7.47 -3.24 -3.76
CA ILE A 36 6.22 -3.08 -4.50
C ILE A 36 5.59 -1.75 -4.06
N PRO A 37 5.53 -0.74 -4.95
CA PRO A 37 4.86 0.51 -4.64
C PRO A 37 3.35 0.30 -4.59
N GLY A 38 2.68 1.09 -3.76
CA GLY A 38 1.23 1.07 -3.63
C GLY A 38 0.66 2.33 -3.00
N LEU A 39 -0.65 2.43 -3.11
CA LEU A 39 -1.46 3.47 -2.50
C LEU A 39 -2.48 2.82 -1.57
N LEU A 40 -2.61 3.36 -0.36
CA LEU A 40 -3.73 3.09 0.53
C LEU A 40 -4.67 4.29 0.50
N ILE A 41 -5.91 4.07 0.06
CA ILE A 41 -6.97 5.08 0.11
C ILE A 41 -7.88 4.73 1.30
N ILE A 42 -7.89 5.59 2.30
CA ILE A 42 -8.55 5.37 3.58
C ILE A 42 -9.61 6.44 3.78
N ASP A 43 -10.84 6.02 4.04
CA ASP A 43 -11.90 6.93 4.48
C ASP A 43 -12.11 6.82 5.98
N VAL A 44 -12.00 7.95 6.66
CA VAL A 44 -12.14 8.09 8.10
C VAL A 44 -13.37 8.94 8.42
N ARG A 45 -14.20 8.45 9.33
CA ARG A 45 -15.37 9.18 9.84
C ARG A 45 -15.44 9.02 11.35
N ASP A 46 -15.61 10.13 12.06
CA ASP A 46 -15.67 10.16 13.53
C ASP A 46 -14.45 9.47 14.19
N GLY A 47 -13.27 9.62 13.58
CA GLY A 47 -12.01 9.02 14.03
C GLY A 47 -11.87 7.52 13.72
N LEU A 48 -12.85 6.90 13.07
CA LEU A 48 -12.84 5.48 12.69
C LEU A 48 -12.57 5.30 11.20
N ILE A 49 -11.74 4.32 10.86
CA ILE A 49 -11.59 3.86 9.48
C ILE A 49 -12.87 3.14 9.08
N THR A 50 -13.55 3.68 8.07
CA THR A 50 -14.82 3.12 7.56
C THR A 50 -14.63 2.39 6.24
N ARG A 51 -13.61 2.75 5.46
CA ARG A 51 -13.22 2.04 4.24
C ARG A 51 -11.72 2.14 4.03
N VAL A 52 -11.16 1.06 3.47
CA VAL A 52 -9.79 1.01 2.99
C VAL A 52 -9.80 0.39 1.60
N ARG A 53 -9.06 0.98 0.67
CA ARG A 53 -8.68 0.35 -0.60
C ARG A 53 -7.16 0.28 -0.68
N ASP A 54 -6.67 -0.91 -0.94
CA ASP A 54 -5.26 -1.15 -1.17
C ASP A 54 -5.03 -1.29 -2.68
N CYS A 55 -4.30 -0.34 -3.26
CA CYS A 55 -4.04 -0.21 -4.67
C CYS A 55 -2.54 -0.39 -4.93
N MET A 56 -2.13 -1.65 -5.11
CA MET A 56 -0.74 -2.03 -5.34
C MET A 56 -0.39 -2.12 -6.82
N ASP A 57 0.89 -2.04 -7.17
CA ASP A 57 1.39 -2.52 -8.47
C ASP A 57 1.12 -4.03 -8.62
N GLY A 58 0.03 -4.36 -9.30
CA GLY A 58 -0.41 -5.75 -9.48
C GLY A 58 0.58 -6.61 -10.25
N LEU A 59 1.35 -6.04 -11.19
CA LEU A 59 2.41 -6.78 -11.88
C LEU A 59 3.59 -7.04 -10.96
N GLY A 60 3.95 -6.06 -10.12
CA GLY A 60 4.94 -6.23 -9.06
C GLY A 60 4.55 -7.32 -8.07
N VAL A 61 3.28 -7.36 -7.64
CA VAL A 61 2.73 -8.42 -6.79
C VAL A 61 2.78 -9.79 -7.47
N ALA A 62 2.33 -9.89 -8.72
CA ALA A 62 2.35 -11.14 -9.47
C ALA A 62 3.78 -11.70 -9.58
N ARG A 63 4.75 -10.86 -9.99
CA ARG A 63 6.16 -11.23 -10.06
C ARG A 63 6.72 -11.66 -8.70
N ALA A 64 6.42 -10.91 -7.64
CA ALA A 64 6.86 -11.25 -6.30
C ALA A 64 6.31 -12.61 -5.83
N ALA A 65 5.09 -12.94 -6.25
CA ALA A 65 4.44 -14.23 -6.01
C ALA A 65 4.86 -15.35 -6.99
N GLY A 66 5.74 -15.08 -7.95
CA GLY A 66 6.19 -16.05 -8.95
C GLY A 66 5.12 -16.39 -10.01
N ARG A 67 4.24 -15.44 -10.34
CA ARG A 67 3.15 -15.57 -11.31
C ARG A 67 3.39 -14.71 -12.54
#